data_AF-A0A945BAL9-F1
#
_entry.id   AF-A0A945BAL9-F1
#
_cell.length_a   1.000
_cell.length_b   1.000
_cell.length_c   1.000
_cell.angle_alpha   90.00
_cell.angle_beta   90.00
_cell.angle_gamma   90.00
#
_symmetry.space_group_name_H-M   'P 1'
#
loop_
_entity.id
_entity.type
_entity.pdbx_description
1 polymer ?
#
loop_
_entity_poly.entity_id
_entity_poly.type
_entity_poly.pdbx_seq_one_letter_code
_entity_poly.pdbx_strand_id
1 'polypeptide(L)'
;MNDFDDIRPYNDSEVPAALARLIADPELMDVLLSRQFPLLTKLVPDLFNFLARPFLSRSLLKLTRDVSTVSDFQEHMTKRLREVLDRTT
;
A
#
# COMPACT_ATOMS: atom_id res chain seq x y z
N MET A 1 -20.68 4.69 -19.80
CA MET A 1 -20.31 4.65 -18.38
C MET A 1 -18.94 5.27 -18.28
N ASN A 2 -18.79 6.34 -17.51
CA ASN A 2 -17.53 7.07 -17.39
C ASN A 2 -16.71 6.38 -16.30
N ASP A 3 -15.48 5.94 -16.57
CA ASP A 3 -14.59 5.31 -15.57
C ASP A 3 -14.31 6.22 -14.35
N PHE A 4 -14.67 7.49 -14.46
CA PHE A 4 -14.50 8.53 -13.46
C PHE A 4 -15.73 8.77 -12.57
N ASP A 5 -16.89 8.16 -12.88
CA ASP A 5 -18.12 8.31 -12.10
C ASP A 5 -17.96 7.76 -10.66
N ASP A 6 -17.03 6.83 -10.47
CA ASP A 6 -16.70 6.23 -9.16
C ASP A 6 -15.64 7.02 -8.37
N ILE A 7 -15.03 8.06 -8.95
CA ILE A 7 -14.08 8.92 -8.22
C ILE A 7 -14.87 9.86 -7.32
N ARG A 8 -15.00 9.47 -6.06
CA ARG A 8 -15.59 10.27 -4.99
C ARG A 8 -14.67 10.39 -3.78
N PRO A 9 -14.86 11.40 -2.93
CA PRO A 9 -14.20 11.46 -1.63
C PRO A 9 -14.53 10.20 -0.81
N TYR A 10 -13.52 9.68 -0.11
CA TYR A 10 -13.68 8.59 0.83
C TYR A 10 -14.32 9.09 2.12
N ASN A 11 -15.24 8.29 2.67
CA ASN A 11 -15.69 8.46 4.05
C ASN A 11 -14.81 7.65 5.00
N ASP A 12 -14.72 8.08 6.26
CA ASP A 12 -13.91 7.40 7.28
C ASP A 12 -14.25 5.92 7.42
N SER A 13 -15.55 5.58 7.45
CA SER A 13 -16.03 4.20 7.57
C SER A 13 -15.58 3.28 6.42
N GLU A 14 -15.15 3.83 5.29
CA GLU A 14 -14.70 3.09 4.12
C GLU A 14 -13.19 2.82 4.14
N VAL A 15 -12.42 3.55 4.94
CA VAL A 15 -10.95 3.49 4.97
C VAL A 15 -10.43 2.09 5.30
N PRO A 16 -10.91 1.39 6.36
CA PRO A 16 -10.43 0.05 6.67
C PRO A 16 -10.67 -0.94 5.53
N ALA A 17 -11.84 -0.86 4.89
CA ALA A 17 -12.21 -1.72 3.78
C ALA A 17 -11.39 -1.39 2.52
N ALA A 18 -11.11 -0.12 2.26
CA ALA A 18 -10.27 0.31 1.15
C ALA A 18 -8.82 -0.17 1.31
N LEU A 19 -8.24 -0.02 2.52
CA LEU A 19 -6.90 -0.50 2.83
C LEU A 19 -6.81 -2.03 2.72
N ALA A 20 -7.82 -2.76 3.22
CA ALA A 20 -7.85 -4.21 3.11
C ALA A 20 -7.86 -4.69 1.64
N ARG A 21 -8.64 -4.03 0.77
CA ARG A 21 -8.66 -4.33 -0.67
C ARG A 21 -7.31 -4.04 -1.31
N LEU A 22 -6.74 -2.88 -0.99
CA LEU A 22 -5.44 -2.46 -1.49
C LEU A 22 -4.33 -3.44 -1.10
N ILE A 23 -4.35 -3.96 0.12
CA ILE A 23 -3.37 -4.95 0.61
C ILE A 23 -3.58 -6.35 0.02
N ALA A 24 -4.83 -6.68 -0.33
CA ALA A 24 -5.18 -7.94 -0.98
C ALA A 24 -4.82 -7.96 -2.48
N ASP A 25 -4.51 -6.80 -3.07
CA ASP A 25 -4.15 -6.68 -4.48
C ASP A 25 -2.73 -7.24 -4.75
N PRO A 26 -2.60 -8.34 -5.50
CA PRO A 26 -1.31 -8.95 -5.79
C PRO A 26 -0.40 -8.05 -6.65
N GLU A 27 -0.98 -7.22 -7.53
CA GLU A 27 -0.20 -6.33 -8.40
C GLU A 27 0.47 -5.23 -7.58
N LEU A 28 -0.27 -4.65 -6.62
CA LEU A 28 0.31 -3.70 -5.69
C LEU A 28 1.42 -4.34 -4.85
N MET A 29 1.21 -5.55 -4.33
CA MET A 29 2.23 -6.23 -3.54
C MET A 29 3.51 -6.48 -4.36
N ASP A 30 3.39 -6.85 -5.63
CA ASP A 30 4.53 -7.03 -6.53
C ASP A 30 5.31 -5.72 -6.76
N VAL A 31 4.59 -4.61 -6.95
CA VAL A 31 5.20 -3.29 -7.10
C VAL A 31 5.96 -2.88 -5.82
N LEU A 32 5.37 -3.13 -4.64
CA LEU A 32 6.04 -2.84 -3.36
C LEU A 32 7.27 -3.72 -3.16
N LEU A 33 7.18 -5.02 -3.45
CA LEU A 33 8.28 -5.98 -3.31
C LEU A 33 9.42 -5.69 -4.29
N SER A 34 9.12 -5.35 -5.54
CA SER A 34 10.14 -5.00 -6.54
C SER A 34 10.89 -3.72 -6.19
N ARG A 35 10.19 -2.73 -5.59
CA ARG A 35 10.81 -1.50 -5.10
C ARG A 35 11.68 -1.74 -3.86
N GLN A 36 11.23 -2.57 -2.93
CA GLN A 36 11.93 -2.78 -1.66
C GLN A 36 13.07 -3.81 -1.75
N PHE A 37 12.92 -4.82 -2.61
CA PHE A 37 13.87 -5.93 -2.77
C PHE A 37 14.23 -6.17 -4.25
N PRO A 38 14.85 -5.18 -4.93
CA PRO A 38 15.12 -5.26 -6.37
C PRO A 38 16.11 -6.36 -6.78
N LEU A 39 16.96 -6.83 -5.85
CA LEU A 39 17.91 -7.91 -6.12
C LEU A 39 17.24 -9.29 -6.00
N LEU A 40 16.39 -9.49 -4.99
CA LEU A 40 15.73 -10.79 -4.74
C LEU A 40 14.66 -11.07 -5.81
N THR A 41 13.93 -10.04 -6.23
CA THR A 41 12.97 -10.13 -7.34
C THR A 41 13.64 -10.41 -8.69
N LYS A 42 14.93 -10.12 -8.86
CA LYS A 42 15.69 -10.46 -10.08
C LYS A 42 16.29 -11.86 -10.05
N LEU A 43 16.74 -12.33 -8.88
CA LEU A 43 17.42 -13.62 -8.75
C LEU A 43 16.45 -14.80 -8.67
N VAL A 44 15.34 -14.65 -7.96
CA VAL A 44 14.37 -15.73 -7.70
C VAL A 44 12.93 -15.19 -7.67
N PRO A 45 12.42 -14.61 -8.78
CA PRO A 45 11.16 -13.88 -8.81
C PRO A 45 9.97 -14.69 -8.29
N ASP A 46 9.74 -15.89 -8.84
CA ASP A 46 8.52 -16.66 -8.56
C ASP A 46 8.48 -17.18 -7.13
N LEU A 47 9.60 -17.71 -6.64
CA LEU A 47 9.70 -18.24 -5.28
C LEU A 47 9.65 -17.12 -4.23
N PHE A 48 10.34 -16.01 -4.50
CA PHE A 48 10.36 -14.87 -3.60
C PHE A 48 8.99 -14.20 -3.52
N ASN A 49 8.35 -13.93 -4.66
CA ASN A 49 7.03 -13.30 -4.68
C ASN A 49 5.99 -14.19 -3.99
N PHE A 50 6.00 -15.50 -4.24
CA PHE A 50 5.07 -16.42 -3.59
C PHE A 50 5.19 -16.41 -2.06
N LEU A 51 6.42 -16.35 -1.51
CA LEU A 51 6.65 -16.36 -0.07
C LEU A 51 6.49 -14.97 0.56
N ALA A 52 6.94 -13.91 -0.13
CA ALA A 52 6.99 -12.56 0.39
C ALA A 52 5.61 -11.88 0.37
N ARG A 53 4.75 -12.17 -0.63
CA ARG A 53 3.38 -11.63 -0.72
C ARG A 53 2.56 -11.85 0.57
N PRO A 54 2.34 -13.08 1.06
CA PRO A 54 1.52 -13.28 2.27
C PRO A 54 2.15 -12.66 3.52
N PHE A 55 3.47 -12.59 3.59
CA PHE A 55 4.18 -11.93 4.69
C PHE A 55 3.96 -10.41 4.65
N LEU A 56 4.14 -9.80 3.49
CA LEU A 56 3.92 -8.37 3.26
C LEU A 56 2.47 -7.99 3.54
N SER A 57 1.50 -8.72 2.97
CA SER A 57 0.08 -8.45 3.21
C SER A 57 -0.29 -8.53 4.68
N ARG A 58 0.21 -9.54 5.42
CA ARG A 58 -0.03 -9.63 6.88
C ARG A 58 0.61 -8.49 7.65
N SER A 59 1.83 -8.09 7.28
CA SER A 59 2.51 -6.95 7.90
C SER A 59 1.75 -5.65 7.66
N LEU A 60 1.28 -5.42 6.44
CA LEU A 60 0.50 -4.24 6.09
C LEU A 60 -0.85 -4.22 6.81
N LEU A 61 -1.57 -5.35 6.86
CA LEU A 61 -2.82 -5.45 7.62
C LEU A 61 -2.63 -5.13 9.10
N LYS A 62 -1.51 -5.56 9.67
CA LYS A 62 -1.16 -5.24 11.06
C LYS A 62 -0.85 -3.75 11.26
N LEU A 63 -0.13 -3.14 10.31
CA LEU A 63 0.21 -1.71 10.34
C LEU A 63 -1.02 -0.82 10.14
N THR A 64 -1.95 -1.21 9.28
CA THR A 64 -3.17 -0.45 9.00
C THR A 64 -4.29 -0.73 10.00
N ARG A 65 -4.08 -1.59 10.99
CA ARG A 65 -5.12 -2.00 11.94
C ARG A 65 -5.67 -0.81 12.75
N ASP A 66 -4.81 0.14 13.07
CA ASP A 66 -5.15 1.31 13.88
C ASP A 66 -5.49 2.54 12.99
N VAL A 67 -5.61 2.35 11.67
CA VAL A 67 -6.00 3.40 10.71
C VAL A 67 -7.48 3.23 10.37
N SER A 68 -8.31 4.10 10.93
CA SER A 68 -9.77 4.00 10.84
C SER A 68 -10.43 5.15 10.11
N THR A 69 -9.74 6.30 10.00
CA THR A 69 -10.25 7.52 9.37
C THR A 69 -9.35 7.99 8.23
N VAL A 70 -9.88 8.88 7.39
CA VAL A 70 -9.09 9.54 6.34
C VAL A 70 -7.96 10.37 6.97
N SER A 71 -8.23 11.00 8.11
CA SER A 71 -7.23 11.79 8.86
C SER A 71 -6.06 10.91 9.34
N ASP A 72 -6.34 9.74 9.92
CA ASP A 72 -5.32 8.80 10.38
C ASP A 72 -4.38 8.42 9.23
N PHE A 73 -4.96 8.09 8.07
CA PHE A 73 -4.19 7.75 6.88
C PHE A 73 -3.35 8.93 6.38
N GLN A 74 -3.93 10.12 6.31
CA GLN A 74 -3.24 11.34 5.88
C GLN A 74 -2.08 11.70 6.79
N GLU A 75 -2.20 11.53 8.10
CA GLU A 75 -1.12 11.78 9.05
C GLU A 75 0.09 10.88 8.76
N HIS A 76 -0.14 9.58 8.57
CA HIS A 76 0.90 8.62 8.25
C HIS A 76 1.59 8.93 6.91
N MET A 77 0.81 9.27 5.88
CA MET A 77 1.33 9.60 4.56
C MET A 77 2.07 10.93 4.54
N THR A 78 1.58 11.94 5.26
CA THR A 78 2.17 13.29 5.29
C THR A 78 3.61 13.25 5.78
N LYS A 79 3.90 12.46 6.81
CA LYS A 79 5.27 12.29 7.31
C LYS A 79 6.21 11.80 6.20
N ARG A 80 5.80 10.77 5.46
CA ARG A 80 6.61 10.19 4.39
C ARG A 80 6.73 11.10 3.17
N LEU A 81 5.66 11.80 2.81
CA LEU A 81 5.65 12.73 1.69
C LEU A 81 6.57 13.93 1.96
N ARG A 82 6.59 14.47 3.18
CA ARG A 82 7.54 15.52 3.58
C ARG A 82 8.99 15.08 3.41
N GLU A 83 9.34 13.88 3.89
CA GLU A 83 10.69 13.31 3.70
C GLU A 83 11.09 13.18 2.22
N VAL A 84 10.13 12.92 1.32
CA VAL A 84 10.39 12.84 -0.12
C VAL A 84 10.56 14.23 -0.73
N LEU A 85 9.72 15.19 -0.34
CA LEU A 85 9.81 16.58 -0.80
C LEU A 85 11.15 17.22 -0.40
N ASP A 86 11.58 17.04 0.84
CA ASP A 86 12.85 17.58 1.36
C ASP A 86 14.09 16.97 0.66
N ARG A 87 13.95 15.77 0.07
CA ARG A 87 15.02 15.13 -0.71
C ARG A 87 15.06 15.58 -2.17
N THR A 88 13.95 16.10 -2.68
CA THR A 88 13.75 16.40 -4.11
C THR A 88 13.74 17.90 -4.42
N THR A 89 13.68 18.74 -3.39
CA THR A 89 13.84 20.20 -3.46
C THR A 89 15.16 20.60 -2.79
#